data_AF-A0A7R9T7V9-F1
#
_entry.id   AF-A0A7R9T7V9-F1
#
_cell.length_a   1.000
_cell.length_b   1.000
_cell.length_c   1.000
_cell.angle_alpha   90.00
_cell.angle_beta   90.00
_cell.angle_gamma   90.00
#
_symmetry.space_group_name_H-M   'P 1'
#
loop_
_entity.id
_entity.type
_entity.pdbx_description
1 polymer ?
#
loop_
_entity_poly.entity_id
_entity_poly.type
_entity_poly.pdbx_seq_one_letter_code
_entity_poly.pdbx_strand_id
1 'polypeptide(L)'
;KKRFHRTRRPSLAVAMESFLRGLELQEYYPRFMAQGIDDVSECRAERRLDALLDSVGMTSNPGHVEAFKTALFKAGGDDAGGGWRSNNKKSKKSAAAPVDPAEAIRQAMAASKARGGGAIGGGTAAKRPAPSAAGAATAAVNNVDRASEEEMLEILLRARSKDPLKLLGLPGAPVDVDGKVTWENHPAMRSNDVAMRAKIMSMRCDPSRFPAGDAARDKLRAVAEDAHAAVLAAAATLQDPDARKAALTLAVQRRVDEMRRVDQG
;
A
#
# COMPACT_ATOMS: atom_id res chain seq x y z
N LYS A 1 14.45 1.72 30.34
CA LYS A 1 13.31 2.50 29.77
C LYS A 1 13.73 3.96 29.66
N LYS A 2 14.27 4.41 28.51
CA LYS A 2 14.62 5.83 28.29
C LYS A 2 13.43 6.52 27.62
N ARG A 3 12.72 7.36 28.37
CA ARG A 3 11.72 8.30 27.83
C ARG A 3 12.46 9.50 27.29
N PHE A 4 12.38 9.74 25.98
CA PHE A 4 12.82 11.00 25.40
C PHE A 4 11.73 12.05 25.65
N HIS A 5 12.00 12.98 26.56
CA HIS A 5 11.24 14.21 26.67
C HIS A 5 11.66 15.13 25.51
N ARG A 6 10.73 15.40 24.59
CA ARG A 6 10.91 16.40 23.53
C ARG A 6 10.42 17.75 24.06
N THR A 7 11.33 18.69 24.18
CA THR A 7 11.08 20.08 24.59
C THR A 7 10.24 20.79 23.52
N ARG A 8 9.01 21.18 23.88
CA ARG A 8 8.08 21.94 23.04
C ARG A 8 8.52 23.40 22.92
N ARG A 9 8.68 23.88 21.68
CA ARG A 9 8.78 25.31 21.36
C ARG A 9 7.38 25.93 21.42
N PRO A 10 7.22 27.19 21.89
CA PRO A 10 5.94 27.87 21.88
C PRO A 10 5.76 28.55 20.52
N SER A 11 5.30 27.81 19.52
CA SER A 11 4.55 28.42 18.42
C SER A 11 3.07 28.45 18.82
N LEU A 12 2.27 29.29 18.15
CA LEU A 12 0.81 29.45 18.31
C LEU A 12 0.05 28.14 17.98
N ALA A 13 0.33 27.11 18.76
CA ALA A 13 -0.15 25.76 18.72
C ALA A 13 -1.52 25.76 19.39
N VAL A 14 -2.58 25.61 18.59
CA VAL A 14 -3.93 25.44 19.14
C VAL A 14 -3.94 24.07 19.82
N ALA A 15 -3.95 24.07 21.16
CA ALA A 15 -3.97 22.86 21.94
C ALA A 15 -5.13 21.95 21.47
N MET A 16 -4.82 20.67 21.24
CA MET A 16 -5.79 19.69 20.76
C MET A 16 -7.03 19.61 21.67
N GLU A 17 -6.84 19.78 22.98
CA GLU A 17 -7.93 19.82 23.96
C GLU A 17 -8.92 20.96 23.71
N SER A 18 -8.42 22.17 23.47
CA SER A 18 -9.25 23.36 23.21
C SER A 18 -9.97 23.25 21.87
N PHE A 19 -9.30 22.67 20.87
CA PHE A 19 -9.87 22.42 19.56
C PHE A 19 -11.03 21.42 19.61
N LEU A 20 -10.83 20.27 20.28
CA LEU A 20 -11.89 19.28 20.49
C LEU A 20 -13.02 19.84 21.37
N ARG A 21 -12.69 20.73 22.32
CA ARG A 21 -13.70 21.39 23.16
C ARG A 21 -14.64 22.29 22.38
N GLY A 22 -14.14 23.01 21.37
CA GLY A 22 -14.96 23.82 20.47
C GLY A 22 -15.88 23.02 19.55
N LEU A 23 -15.69 21.70 19.45
CA LEU A 23 -16.49 20.79 18.63
C LEU A 23 -17.37 19.85 19.47
N GLU A 24 -17.35 19.99 20.80
CA GLU A 24 -18.00 19.06 21.74
C GLU A 24 -17.47 17.62 21.66
N LEU A 25 -16.22 17.44 21.23
CA LEU A 25 -15.55 16.15 21.01
C LEU A 25 -14.46 15.86 22.06
N GLN A 26 -14.60 16.38 23.29
CA GLN A 26 -13.52 16.29 24.30
C GLN A 26 -13.24 14.85 24.74
N GLU A 27 -14.22 13.96 24.60
CA GLU A 27 -14.10 12.54 24.93
C GLU A 27 -12.97 11.83 24.17
N TYR A 28 -12.59 12.34 23.00
CA TYR A 28 -11.53 11.77 22.17
C TYR A 28 -10.13 12.26 22.57
N TYR A 29 -10.01 13.32 23.36
CA TYR A 29 -8.74 13.94 23.71
C TYR A 29 -7.73 12.97 24.36
N PRO A 30 -8.10 12.11 25.33
CA PRO A 30 -7.17 11.15 25.92
C PRO A 30 -6.58 10.16 24.89
N ARG A 31 -7.34 9.86 23.83
CA ARG A 31 -6.92 8.94 22.77
C ARG A 31 -5.98 9.62 21.77
N PHE A 32 -6.19 10.91 21.46
CA PHE A 32 -5.20 11.69 20.70
C PHE A 32 -3.88 11.85 21.47
N MET A 33 -3.95 12.10 22.78
CA MET A 33 -2.77 12.13 23.66
C MET A 33 -2.02 10.79 23.70
N ALA A 34 -2.75 9.66 23.67
CA ALA A 34 -2.15 8.33 23.63
C ALA A 34 -1.37 8.07 22.32
N GLN A 35 -1.77 8.72 21.22
CA GLN A 35 -1.03 8.73 19.95
C GLN A 35 0.11 9.76 19.92
N GLY A 36 0.32 10.49 21.02
CA GLY A 36 1.34 11.53 21.13
C GLY A 36 1.00 12.81 20.38
N ILE A 37 -0.29 13.05 20.09
CA ILE A 37 -0.77 14.23 19.37
C ILE A 37 -1.46 15.16 20.36
N ASP A 38 -0.74 16.20 20.75
CA ASP A 38 -1.17 17.21 21.72
C ASP A 38 -1.31 18.61 21.10
N ASP A 39 -1.05 18.74 19.79
CA ASP A 39 -1.30 19.95 19.00
C ASP A 39 -2.05 19.69 17.69
N VAL A 40 -2.89 20.64 17.27
CA VAL A 40 -3.65 20.57 16.01
C VAL A 40 -2.73 20.57 14.78
N SER A 41 -1.57 21.22 14.84
CA SER A 41 -0.62 21.28 13.72
C SER A 41 0.07 19.93 13.49
N GLU A 42 0.33 19.17 14.56
CA GLU A 42 0.85 17.80 14.47
C GLU A 42 -0.19 16.87 13.82
N CYS A 43 -1.47 17.04 14.19
CA CYS A 43 -2.56 16.33 13.55
C CYS A 43 -2.71 16.64 12.05
N ARG A 44 -2.39 17.87 11.63
CA ARG A 44 -2.36 18.25 10.20
C ARG A 44 -1.16 17.70 9.45
N ALA A 45 -0.01 17.65 10.10
CA ALA A 45 1.20 17.08 9.52
C ALA A 45 1.09 15.55 9.33
N GLU A 46 0.14 14.92 10.03
CA GLU A 46 -0.12 13.50 9.93
C GLU A 46 -0.63 13.12 8.53
N ARG A 47 0.20 12.40 7.78
CA ARG A 47 -0.10 11.98 6.40
C ARG A 47 -1.27 11.00 6.30
N ARG A 48 -1.76 10.46 7.43
CA ARG A 48 -2.81 9.46 7.51
C ARG A 48 -3.88 9.84 8.54
N LEU A 49 -4.48 11.02 8.37
CA LEU A 49 -5.55 11.50 9.23
C LEU A 49 -6.68 10.46 9.42
N ASP A 50 -7.11 9.77 8.35
CA ASP A 50 -8.16 8.75 8.45
C ASP A 50 -7.78 7.57 9.36
N ALA A 51 -6.51 7.12 9.31
CA ALA A 51 -6.02 6.06 10.19
C ALA A 51 -5.86 6.53 11.65
N LEU A 52 -5.55 7.81 11.85
CA LEU A 52 -5.52 8.43 13.16
C LEU A 52 -6.93 8.56 13.75
N LEU A 53 -7.91 8.99 12.97
CA LEU A 53 -9.30 9.08 13.41
C LEU A 53 -9.88 7.70 13.72
N ASP A 54 -9.43 6.67 13.00
CA ASP A 54 -9.78 5.28 13.26
C ASP A 54 -9.16 4.75 14.56
N SER A 55 -7.87 5.01 14.79
CA SER A 55 -7.18 4.59 16.02
C SER A 55 -7.72 5.28 17.27
N VAL A 56 -8.23 6.51 17.12
CA VAL A 56 -8.93 7.26 18.16
C VAL A 56 -10.39 6.80 18.32
N GLY A 57 -10.90 5.97 17.40
CA GLY A 57 -12.27 5.46 17.42
C GLY A 57 -13.32 6.52 17.13
N MET A 58 -12.93 7.61 16.45
CA MET A 58 -13.83 8.67 16.00
C MET A 58 -14.62 8.23 14.76
N THR A 59 -14.09 7.29 13.98
CA THR A 59 -14.74 6.68 12.79
C THR A 59 -16.06 5.99 13.09
N SER A 60 -16.31 5.60 14.34
CA SER A 60 -17.58 5.04 14.81
C SER A 60 -18.75 6.01 14.69
N ASN A 61 -18.49 7.32 14.59
CA ASN A 61 -19.53 8.34 14.38
C ASN A 61 -19.17 9.23 13.18
N PRO A 62 -19.83 9.03 12.02
CA PRO A 62 -19.59 9.83 10.82
C PRO A 62 -19.76 11.35 11.02
N GLY A 63 -20.67 11.77 11.92
CA GLY A 63 -20.88 13.18 12.24
C GLY A 63 -19.68 13.81 12.96
N HIS A 64 -19.02 13.06 13.84
CA HIS A 64 -17.83 13.52 14.56
C HIS A 64 -16.63 13.66 13.60
N VAL A 65 -16.47 12.71 12.68
CA VAL A 65 -15.43 12.75 11.64
C VAL A 65 -15.58 13.97 10.74
N GLU A 66 -16.79 14.25 10.25
CA GLU A 66 -17.06 15.39 9.39
C GLU A 66 -16.87 16.73 10.12
N ALA A 67 -17.36 16.84 11.36
CA ALA A 67 -17.18 18.04 12.19
C ALA A 67 -15.69 18.30 12.46
N PHE A 68 -14.93 17.26 12.82
CA PHE A 68 -13.50 17.33 13.09
C PHE A 68 -12.71 17.75 11.85
N LYS A 69 -12.92 17.09 10.70
CA LYS A 69 -12.24 17.43 9.44
C LYS A 69 -12.55 18.86 9.01
N THR A 70 -13.82 19.25 9.05
CA THR A 70 -14.25 20.60 8.66
C THR A 70 -13.59 21.67 9.53
N ALA A 71 -13.55 21.46 10.84
CA ALA A 71 -12.87 22.36 11.77
C ALA A 71 -11.36 22.38 11.57
N LEU A 72 -10.76 21.22 11.25
CA LEU A 72 -9.33 21.08 11.01
C LEU A 72 -8.90 21.89 9.77
N PHE A 73 -9.72 21.88 8.72
CA PHE A 73 -9.53 22.72 7.52
C PHE A 73 -9.75 24.20 7.81
N LYS A 74 -10.83 24.53 8.55
CA LYS A 74 -11.17 25.93 8.87
C LYS A 74 -10.13 26.62 9.75
N ALA A 75 -9.51 25.89 10.66
CA ALA A 75 -8.46 26.43 11.52
C ALA A 75 -7.10 26.58 10.78
N GLY A 76 -7.01 26.24 9.49
CA GLY A 76 -5.76 26.13 8.71
C GLY A 76 -5.66 27.10 7.55
N GLY A 77 -6.25 28.29 7.71
CA GLY A 77 -6.39 29.32 6.67
C GLY A 77 -5.23 29.41 5.66
N ASP A 78 -5.62 29.32 4.39
CA ASP A 78 -5.07 29.88 3.14
C ASP A 78 -3.56 29.76 2.78
N ASP A 79 -2.66 29.24 3.61
CA ASP A 79 -1.21 29.22 3.32
C ASP A 79 -0.57 27.81 3.19
N ALA A 80 -1.36 26.78 2.88
CA ALA A 80 -0.84 25.44 2.57
C ALA A 80 -1.29 24.97 1.18
N GLY A 81 -0.62 25.51 0.15
CA GLY A 81 -0.62 24.93 -1.20
C GLY A 81 -0.05 23.52 -1.19
N GLY A 82 -0.91 22.51 -0.97
CA GLY A 82 -0.55 21.10 -1.00
C GLY A 82 -1.83 20.26 -0.96
N GLY A 83 -2.42 20.06 -2.13
CA GLY A 83 -3.80 19.58 -2.29
C GLY A 83 -4.11 18.24 -1.61
N TRP A 84 -4.95 18.28 -0.58
CA TRP A 84 -5.82 17.16 -0.23
C TRP A 84 -7.03 17.17 -1.17
N ARG A 85 -6.89 16.49 -2.32
CA ARG A 85 -8.04 16.23 -3.20
C ARG A 85 -8.98 15.25 -2.50
N SER A 86 -10.01 15.79 -1.86
CA SER A 86 -11.23 15.07 -1.58
C SER A 86 -11.72 14.40 -2.86
N ASN A 87 -11.77 13.06 -2.86
CA ASN A 87 -12.52 12.32 -3.85
C ASN A 87 -14.00 12.37 -3.45
N ASN A 88 -14.57 13.58 -3.49
CA ASN A 88 -16.01 13.79 -3.39
C ASN A 88 -16.41 14.82 -4.45
N LYS A 89 -16.86 14.33 -5.60
CA LYS A 89 -17.55 15.12 -6.61
C LYS A 89 -19.04 14.93 -6.34
N LYS A 90 -19.84 15.93 -5.99
CA LYS A 90 -19.66 17.38 -5.87
C LYS A 90 -20.82 17.90 -5.00
N SER A 91 -20.56 18.95 -4.24
CA SER A 91 -21.48 19.63 -3.33
C SER A 91 -22.60 20.41 -4.01
N LYS A 92 -23.75 20.43 -3.33
CA LYS A 92 -24.82 21.46 -3.24
C LYS A 92 -24.61 22.80 -3.98
N LYS A 93 -25.65 23.28 -4.68
CA LYS A 93 -26.49 24.41 -4.19
C LYS A 93 -27.84 24.50 -4.93
N SER A 94 -28.79 25.05 -4.18
CA SER A 94 -30.24 25.04 -4.27
C SER A 94 -30.92 25.78 -5.44
N ALA A 95 -32.14 25.30 -5.72
CA ALA A 95 -33.39 26.02 -6.05
C ALA A 95 -33.79 26.28 -7.53
N ALA A 96 -34.98 25.72 -7.84
CA ALA A 96 -36.08 26.18 -8.72
C ALA A 96 -36.35 25.44 -10.07
N ALA A 97 -37.51 24.75 -10.09
CA ALA A 97 -38.43 24.39 -11.19
C ALA A 97 -38.03 23.31 -12.24
N PRO A 98 -39.01 22.55 -12.78
CA PRO A 98 -38.80 21.24 -13.41
C PRO A 98 -38.40 21.36 -14.88
N VAL A 99 -37.35 20.65 -15.29
CA VAL A 99 -36.92 20.56 -16.70
C VAL A 99 -37.55 19.32 -17.33
N ASP A 100 -38.29 19.53 -18.41
CA ASP A 100 -39.06 18.57 -19.19
C ASP A 100 -38.22 17.33 -19.60
N PRO A 101 -38.66 16.08 -19.32
CA PRO A 101 -37.94 14.84 -19.63
C PRO A 101 -37.54 14.68 -21.11
N ALA A 102 -38.23 15.35 -22.04
CA ALA A 102 -37.92 15.31 -23.46
C ALA A 102 -36.60 16.04 -23.83
N GLU A 103 -36.13 16.97 -23.02
CA GLU A 103 -34.87 17.68 -23.24
C GLU A 103 -33.67 16.90 -22.70
N ALA A 104 -33.85 16.19 -21.57
CA ALA A 104 -32.85 15.31 -20.97
C ALA A 104 -32.48 14.13 -21.89
N ILE A 105 -33.46 13.56 -22.60
CA ILE A 105 -33.24 12.47 -23.56
C ILE A 105 -32.47 12.97 -24.79
N ARG A 106 -32.76 14.19 -25.27
CA ARG A 106 -32.04 14.80 -26.39
C ARG A 106 -30.57 15.09 -26.05
N GLN A 107 -30.28 15.57 -24.84
CA GLN A 107 -28.91 15.79 -24.38
C GLN A 107 -28.15 14.45 -24.16
N ALA A 108 -28.83 13.41 -23.68
CA ALA A 108 -28.24 12.07 -23.53
C ALA A 108 -27.92 11.41 -24.88
N MET A 109 -28.74 11.61 -25.91
CA MET A 109 -28.48 11.10 -27.26
C MET A 109 -27.35 11.87 -27.98
N ALA A 110 -27.23 13.18 -27.75
CA ALA A 110 -26.09 13.96 -28.25
C ALA A 110 -24.76 13.55 -27.60
N ALA A 111 -24.76 13.26 -26.29
CA ALA A 111 -23.57 12.79 -25.57
C ALA A 111 -23.16 11.36 -25.94
N SER A 112 -24.12 10.49 -26.28
CA SER A 112 -23.84 9.11 -26.72
C SER A 112 -23.25 9.06 -28.14
N LYS A 113 -23.52 10.05 -28.99
CA LYS A 113 -22.93 10.15 -30.33
C LYS A 113 -21.49 10.68 -30.35
N ALA A 114 -21.04 11.30 -29.25
CA ALA A 114 -19.66 11.75 -29.04
C ALA A 114 -18.76 10.70 -28.34
N ARG A 115 -19.35 9.65 -27.76
CA ARG A 115 -18.64 8.47 -27.26
C ARG A 115 -18.80 7.35 -28.28
N GLY A 116 -17.95 7.40 -29.31
CA GLY A 116 -17.89 6.40 -30.37
C GLY A 116 -18.07 4.98 -29.83
N GLY A 117 -19.08 4.30 -30.37
CA GLY A 117 -19.31 2.88 -30.14
C GLY A 117 -18.16 2.05 -30.71
N GLY A 118 -17.71 1.08 -29.93
CA GLY A 118 -16.77 0.05 -30.36
C GLY A 118 -17.48 -1.29 -30.38
N ALA A 119 -18.04 -1.62 -31.54
CA ALA A 119 -18.41 -2.98 -31.89
C ALA A 119 -17.15 -3.84 -32.06
N ILE A 120 -17.35 -5.13 -31.83
CA ILE A 120 -16.42 -6.24 -31.93
C ILE A 120 -15.74 -6.26 -33.32
N GLY A 121 -14.41 -6.40 -33.35
CA GLY A 121 -13.70 -6.95 -34.52
C GLY A 121 -12.46 -6.19 -34.99
N GLY A 122 -11.30 -6.86 -34.90
CA GLY A 122 -10.27 -6.85 -35.94
C GLY A 122 -9.36 -5.63 -36.11
N GLY A 123 -8.12 -5.75 -35.64
CA GLY A 123 -6.94 -5.54 -36.49
C GLY A 123 -6.24 -4.17 -36.51
N THR A 124 -4.92 -4.26 -36.34
CA THR A 124 -3.83 -3.33 -36.73
C THR A 124 -3.42 -2.18 -35.78
N ALA A 125 -2.10 -2.00 -35.75
CA ALA A 125 -1.31 -1.40 -34.69
C ALA A 125 -1.30 0.14 -34.69
N ALA A 126 -1.39 0.74 -33.49
CA ALA A 126 -0.91 2.08 -33.22
C ALA A 126 -0.11 2.09 -31.91
N LYS A 127 1.15 2.50 -32.02
CA LYS A 127 2.22 2.52 -31.01
C LYS A 127 1.81 3.41 -29.82
N ARG A 128 1.48 2.82 -28.66
CA ARG A 128 1.33 3.56 -27.39
C ARG A 128 2.72 3.92 -26.83
N PRO A 129 2.93 5.14 -26.30
CA PRO A 129 4.13 5.45 -25.54
C PRO A 129 4.16 4.60 -24.26
N ALA A 130 5.33 4.05 -23.94
CA ALA A 130 5.52 3.16 -22.80
C ALA A 130 5.18 3.87 -21.46
N PRO A 131 4.47 3.20 -20.53
CA PRO A 131 4.31 3.74 -19.19
C PRO A 131 5.66 3.75 -18.47
N SER A 132 6.00 4.87 -17.82
CA SER A 132 7.19 4.93 -16.98
C SER A 132 7.01 4.03 -15.74
N ALA A 133 8.07 3.31 -15.38
CA ALA A 133 8.08 2.27 -14.35
C ALA A 133 7.59 2.74 -12.96
N ALA A 134 7.62 4.04 -12.69
CA ALA A 134 7.22 4.62 -11.40
C ALA A 134 5.69 4.69 -11.20
N GLY A 135 4.92 4.88 -12.28
CA GLY A 135 3.45 4.97 -12.22
C GLY A 135 2.75 3.62 -12.12
N ALA A 136 3.38 2.56 -12.65
CA ALA A 136 2.87 1.19 -12.53
C ALA A 136 3.01 0.64 -11.10
N ALA A 137 4.07 1.02 -10.39
CA ALA A 137 4.36 0.54 -9.04
C ALA A 137 3.39 1.06 -7.97
N THR A 138 2.83 2.27 -8.13
CA THR A 138 1.94 2.89 -7.13
C THR A 138 0.48 2.42 -7.26
N ALA A 139 0.00 2.15 -8.47
CA ALA A 139 -1.33 1.59 -8.68
C ALA A 139 -1.44 0.12 -8.25
N ALA A 140 -0.34 -0.64 -8.35
CA ALA A 140 -0.28 -2.06 -7.96
C ALA A 140 -0.52 -2.31 -6.46
N VAL A 141 -0.25 -1.34 -5.58
CA VAL A 141 -0.34 -1.53 -4.11
C VAL A 141 -1.77 -1.47 -3.59
N ASN A 142 -2.67 -0.77 -4.29
CA ASN A 142 -4.05 -0.57 -3.82
C ASN A 142 -5.03 -1.65 -4.32
N ASN A 143 -4.70 -2.37 -5.40
CA ASN A 143 -5.46 -3.50 -5.94
C ASN A 143 -4.53 -4.72 -6.08
N VAL A 144 -3.97 -5.17 -4.95
CA VAL A 144 -3.22 -6.42 -4.92
C VAL A 144 -4.22 -7.58 -4.89
N ASP A 145 -4.30 -8.31 -6.00
CA ASP A 145 -5.09 -9.54 -6.07
C ASP A 145 -4.60 -10.56 -5.04
N ARG A 146 -5.54 -11.31 -4.48
CA ARG A 146 -5.23 -12.41 -3.57
C ARG A 146 -4.39 -13.47 -4.29
N ALA A 147 -3.41 -14.05 -3.61
CA ALA A 147 -2.69 -15.19 -4.15
C ALA A 147 -3.64 -16.37 -4.41
N SER A 148 -3.43 -17.09 -5.52
CA SER A 148 -4.11 -18.37 -5.74
C SER A 148 -3.57 -19.44 -4.78
N GLU A 149 -4.29 -20.54 -4.61
CA GLU A 149 -3.82 -21.68 -3.80
C GLU A 149 -2.49 -22.24 -4.37
N GLU A 150 -2.40 -22.38 -5.68
CA GLU A 150 -1.20 -22.82 -6.38
C GLU A 150 0.00 -21.90 -6.10
N GLU A 151 -0.21 -20.57 -6.14
CA GLU A 151 0.83 -19.59 -5.84
C GLU A 151 1.31 -19.71 -4.37
N MET A 152 0.40 -19.91 -3.43
CA MET A 152 0.77 -20.09 -2.01
C MET A 152 1.55 -21.39 -1.79
N LEU A 153 1.15 -22.48 -2.43
CA LEU A 153 1.88 -23.75 -2.39
C LEU A 153 3.27 -23.62 -3.03
N GLU A 154 3.41 -22.86 -4.12
CA GLU A 154 4.70 -22.54 -4.70
C GLU A 154 5.57 -21.72 -3.75
N ILE A 155 5.01 -20.73 -3.04
CA ILE A 155 5.73 -19.94 -2.04
C ILE A 155 6.27 -20.86 -0.94
N LEU A 156 5.45 -21.78 -0.44
CA LEU A 156 5.86 -22.76 0.58
C LEU A 156 6.92 -23.73 0.06
N LEU A 157 6.82 -24.18 -1.19
CA LEU A 157 7.85 -25.00 -1.82
C LEU A 157 9.18 -24.24 -1.92
N ARG A 158 9.14 -22.97 -2.35
CA ARG A 158 10.32 -22.10 -2.42
C ARG A 158 10.89 -21.81 -1.03
N ALA A 159 10.07 -21.70 0.00
CA ALA A 159 10.52 -21.53 1.38
C ALA A 159 11.38 -22.72 1.85
N ARG A 160 11.00 -23.95 1.50
CA ARG A 160 11.81 -25.16 1.79
C ARG A 160 13.16 -25.14 1.10
N SER A 161 13.24 -24.53 -0.08
CA SER A 161 14.51 -24.38 -0.80
C SER A 161 15.47 -23.38 -0.12
N LYS A 162 15.06 -22.67 0.95
CA LYS A 162 15.88 -21.66 1.64
C LYS A 162 16.49 -20.65 0.66
N ASP A 163 15.74 -20.28 -0.37
CA ASP A 163 16.15 -19.27 -1.36
C ASP A 163 15.26 -18.02 -1.21
N PRO A 164 15.68 -17.03 -0.40
CA PRO A 164 14.89 -15.82 -0.22
C PRO A 164 14.83 -14.96 -1.49
N LEU A 165 15.77 -15.12 -2.43
CA LEU A 165 15.73 -14.39 -3.71
C LEU A 165 14.57 -14.92 -4.57
N LYS A 166 14.54 -16.24 -4.79
CA LYS A 166 13.49 -16.88 -5.59
C LYS A 166 12.12 -16.76 -4.96
N LEU A 167 12.04 -16.81 -3.61
CA LEU A 167 10.79 -16.63 -2.89
C LEU A 167 10.22 -15.23 -3.11
N LEU A 168 11.04 -14.17 -2.96
CA LEU A 168 10.62 -12.78 -3.18
C LEU A 168 10.61 -12.37 -4.66
N GLY A 169 10.80 -13.33 -5.57
CA GLY A 169 10.89 -13.14 -7.02
C GLY A 169 12.05 -12.23 -7.46
N LEU A 170 13.07 -12.06 -6.63
CA LEU A 170 14.26 -11.25 -6.91
C LEU A 170 15.08 -11.92 -8.01
N PRO A 171 15.87 -11.13 -8.77
CA PRO A 171 16.83 -11.72 -9.68
C PRO A 171 17.76 -12.69 -8.91
N GLY A 172 18.15 -13.76 -9.59
CA GLY A 172 19.11 -14.72 -9.05
C GLY A 172 20.50 -14.10 -8.86
N ALA A 173 21.43 -14.88 -8.32
CA ALA A 173 22.80 -14.40 -8.11
C ALA A 173 23.43 -13.91 -9.43
N PRO A 174 23.98 -12.68 -9.49
CA PRO A 174 24.60 -12.11 -10.68
C PRO A 174 26.01 -12.69 -10.84
N VAL A 175 26.07 -13.95 -11.28
CA VAL A 175 27.30 -14.68 -11.57
C VAL A 175 27.57 -14.61 -13.07
N ASP A 176 28.73 -14.09 -13.44
CA ASP A 176 29.20 -14.02 -14.83
C ASP A 176 29.75 -15.38 -15.30
N VAL A 177 30.00 -15.53 -16.61
CA VAL A 177 30.61 -16.73 -17.21
C VAL A 177 31.96 -17.08 -16.58
N ASP A 178 32.71 -16.06 -16.14
CA ASP A 178 33.99 -16.22 -15.44
C ASP A 178 33.84 -16.52 -13.93
N GLY A 179 32.61 -16.70 -13.44
CA GLY A 179 32.30 -16.94 -12.02
C GLY A 179 32.41 -15.70 -11.13
N LYS A 180 32.61 -14.51 -11.71
CA LYS A 180 32.67 -13.24 -10.98
C LYS A 180 31.27 -12.81 -10.52
N VAL A 181 31.17 -12.31 -9.29
CA VAL A 181 29.88 -11.91 -8.69
C VAL A 181 29.85 -10.42 -8.36
N THR A 182 28.83 -9.71 -8.84
CA THR A 182 28.67 -8.26 -8.64
C THR A 182 27.30 -7.88 -8.07
N TRP A 183 27.25 -7.61 -6.77
CA TRP A 183 26.00 -7.31 -6.05
C TRP A 183 25.61 -5.82 -5.99
N GLU A 184 26.49 -4.91 -6.43
CA GLU A 184 26.40 -3.45 -6.16
C GLU A 184 25.07 -2.80 -6.58
N ASN A 185 24.49 -3.24 -7.70
CA ASN A 185 23.19 -2.75 -8.20
C ASN A 185 22.04 -3.74 -8.02
N HIS A 186 22.27 -4.83 -7.29
CA HIS A 186 21.29 -5.89 -7.17
C HIS A 186 20.15 -5.48 -6.21
N PRO A 187 18.87 -5.70 -6.57
CA PRO A 187 17.72 -5.33 -5.72
C PRO A 187 17.76 -5.97 -4.32
N ALA A 188 18.39 -7.13 -4.16
CA ALA A 188 18.55 -7.77 -2.85
C ALA A 188 19.48 -7.02 -1.88
N MET A 189 20.32 -6.12 -2.38
CA MET A 189 21.17 -5.25 -1.55
C MET A 189 20.46 -3.96 -1.11
N ARG A 190 19.30 -3.67 -1.71
CA ARG A 190 18.52 -2.46 -1.45
C ARG A 190 17.37 -2.80 -0.50
N SER A 191 17.50 -2.40 0.77
CA SER A 191 16.50 -2.69 1.81
C SER A 191 15.08 -2.25 1.42
N ASN A 192 14.94 -1.13 0.70
CA ASN A 192 13.64 -0.65 0.21
C ASN A 192 13.00 -1.58 -0.82
N ASP A 193 13.78 -2.15 -1.74
CA ASP A 193 13.27 -3.05 -2.78
C ASP A 193 12.84 -4.39 -2.18
N VAL A 194 13.64 -4.92 -1.24
CA VAL A 194 13.31 -6.12 -0.46
C VAL A 194 12.02 -5.88 0.34
N ALA A 195 11.93 -4.76 1.06
CA ALA A 195 10.75 -4.43 1.85
C ALA A 195 9.50 -4.25 0.99
N MET A 196 9.62 -3.62 -0.18
CA MET A 196 8.50 -3.42 -1.09
C MET A 196 7.99 -4.75 -1.66
N ARG A 197 8.89 -5.64 -2.11
CA ARG A 197 8.52 -6.97 -2.62
C ARG A 197 7.90 -7.85 -1.55
N ALA A 198 8.50 -7.86 -0.35
CA ALA A 198 7.96 -8.56 0.80
C ALA A 198 6.56 -8.06 1.15
N LYS A 199 6.36 -6.73 1.17
CA LYS A 199 5.05 -6.13 1.45
C LYS A 199 4.00 -6.50 0.41
N ILE A 200 4.35 -6.47 -0.87
CA ILE A 200 3.41 -6.86 -1.94
C ILE A 200 3.01 -8.33 -1.76
N MET A 201 3.99 -9.24 -1.60
CA MET A 201 3.70 -10.67 -1.42
C MET A 201 2.96 -10.99 -0.12
N SER A 202 3.30 -10.30 0.98
CA SER A 202 2.62 -10.49 2.26
C SER A 202 1.17 -10.03 2.16
N MET A 203 0.88 -8.90 1.49
CA MET A 203 -0.50 -8.48 1.25
C MET A 203 -1.26 -9.47 0.36
N ARG A 204 -0.61 -10.13 -0.61
CA ARG A 204 -1.26 -11.18 -1.44
C ARG A 204 -1.64 -12.42 -0.63
N CYS A 205 -0.81 -12.78 0.35
CA CYS A 205 -0.99 -13.97 1.20
C CYS A 205 -1.71 -13.66 2.53
N ASP A 206 -2.23 -12.44 2.71
CA ASP A 206 -2.86 -12.03 3.96
C ASP A 206 -4.05 -12.95 4.30
N PRO A 207 -4.02 -13.67 5.44
CA PRO A 207 -5.07 -14.62 5.82
C PRO A 207 -6.46 -13.99 5.89
N SER A 208 -6.56 -12.70 6.20
CA SER A 208 -7.84 -11.98 6.28
C SER A 208 -8.55 -11.85 4.93
N ARG A 209 -7.84 -12.05 3.82
CA ARG A 209 -8.38 -12.04 2.45
C ARG A 209 -9.01 -13.38 2.05
N PHE A 210 -8.92 -14.39 2.92
CA PHE A 210 -9.50 -15.71 2.70
C PHE A 210 -10.72 -15.86 3.62
N PRO A 211 -11.93 -16.09 3.08
CA PRO A 211 -13.12 -16.19 3.89
C PRO A 211 -13.03 -17.40 4.82
N ALA A 212 -13.27 -17.20 6.12
CA ALA A 212 -13.45 -18.30 7.07
C ALA A 212 -14.73 -19.09 6.73
N GLY A 213 -14.76 -20.39 7.02
CA GLY A 213 -15.96 -21.19 6.75
C GLY A 213 -15.75 -22.69 6.86
N ASP A 214 -16.10 -23.42 5.81
CA ASP A 214 -15.96 -24.88 5.79
C ASP A 214 -14.48 -25.34 5.94
N ALA A 215 -14.30 -26.64 6.19
CA ALA A 215 -12.99 -27.24 6.39
C ALA A 215 -12.02 -27.06 5.20
N ALA A 216 -12.51 -26.82 3.98
CA ALA A 216 -11.65 -26.55 2.83
C ALA A 216 -11.15 -25.10 2.83
N ARG A 217 -12.01 -24.15 3.20
CA ARG A 217 -11.65 -22.74 3.37
C ARG A 217 -10.69 -22.51 4.53
N ASP A 218 -10.88 -23.22 5.63
CA ASP A 218 -9.98 -23.14 6.79
C ASP A 218 -8.58 -23.70 6.46
N LYS A 219 -8.50 -24.78 5.67
CA LYS A 219 -7.22 -25.30 5.14
C LYS A 219 -6.52 -24.28 4.25
N LEU A 220 -7.27 -23.63 3.34
CA LEU A 220 -6.72 -22.61 2.46
C LEU A 220 -6.18 -21.41 3.26
N ARG A 221 -6.88 -21.02 4.31
CA ARG A 221 -6.43 -19.96 5.23
C ARG A 221 -5.15 -20.36 5.99
N ALA A 222 -5.06 -21.60 6.47
CA ALA A 222 -3.82 -22.10 7.11
C ALA A 222 -2.63 -22.08 6.13
N VAL A 223 -2.84 -22.49 4.88
CA VAL A 223 -1.83 -22.39 3.82
C VAL A 223 -1.42 -20.93 3.57
N ALA A 224 -2.38 -19.99 3.59
CA ALA A 224 -2.09 -18.57 3.47
C ALA A 224 -1.28 -18.03 4.66
N GLU A 225 -1.60 -18.44 5.89
CA GLU A 225 -0.86 -18.09 7.11
C GLU A 225 0.60 -18.55 7.03
N ASP A 226 0.83 -19.81 6.63
CA ASP A 226 2.18 -20.36 6.45
C ASP A 226 2.94 -19.62 5.33
N ALA A 227 2.28 -19.35 4.19
CA ALA A 227 2.90 -18.66 3.06
C ALA A 227 3.26 -17.21 3.43
N HIS A 228 2.37 -16.53 4.15
CA HIS A 228 2.60 -15.20 4.69
C HIS A 228 3.81 -15.17 5.64
N ALA A 229 3.87 -16.11 6.59
CA ALA A 229 4.99 -16.25 7.50
C ALA A 229 6.31 -16.52 6.76
N ALA A 230 6.29 -17.37 5.72
CA ALA A 230 7.46 -17.65 4.90
C ALA A 230 7.98 -16.41 4.14
N VAL A 231 7.09 -15.59 3.60
CA VAL A 231 7.45 -14.31 2.95
C VAL A 231 8.11 -13.36 3.94
N LEU A 232 7.55 -13.23 5.15
CA LEU A 232 8.12 -12.37 6.18
C LEU A 232 9.49 -12.89 6.66
N ALA A 233 9.65 -14.21 6.83
CA ALA A 233 10.93 -14.80 7.20
C ALA A 233 12.02 -14.60 6.13
N ALA A 234 11.66 -14.72 4.85
CA ALA A 234 12.58 -14.43 3.74
C ALA A 234 12.99 -12.95 3.71
N ALA A 235 12.04 -12.05 3.95
CA ALA A 235 12.32 -10.62 4.05
C ALA A 235 13.25 -10.29 5.22
N ALA A 236 12.99 -10.87 6.40
CA ALA A 236 13.84 -10.71 7.58
C ALA A 236 15.26 -11.20 7.32
N THR A 237 15.41 -12.35 6.64
CA THR A 237 16.72 -12.90 6.25
C THR A 237 17.52 -11.93 5.37
N LEU A 238 16.87 -11.24 4.43
CA LEU A 238 17.55 -10.26 3.56
C LEU A 238 17.72 -8.89 4.22
N GLN A 239 16.95 -8.54 5.25
CA GLN A 239 17.12 -7.30 6.00
C GLN A 239 18.24 -7.39 7.03
N ASP A 240 18.43 -8.57 7.62
CA ASP A 240 19.55 -8.85 8.52
C ASP A 240 20.90 -8.92 7.75
N PRO A 241 21.93 -8.15 8.15
CA PRO A 241 23.20 -8.11 7.41
C PRO A 241 23.93 -9.46 7.32
N ASP A 242 23.96 -10.23 8.40
CA ASP A 242 24.73 -11.47 8.50
C ASP A 242 23.99 -12.62 7.81
N ALA A 243 22.69 -12.74 8.06
CA ALA A 243 21.83 -13.71 7.39
C ALA A 243 21.73 -13.43 5.89
N ARG A 244 21.71 -12.15 5.47
CA ARG A 244 21.75 -11.78 4.05
C ARG A 244 23.04 -12.27 3.42
N LYS A 245 24.19 -12.01 4.03
CA LYS A 245 25.49 -12.48 3.48
C LYS A 245 25.51 -13.99 3.31
N ALA A 246 25.03 -14.75 4.30
CA ALA A 246 24.95 -16.21 4.24
C ALA A 246 24.00 -16.69 3.12
N ALA A 247 22.81 -16.09 3.01
CA ALA A 247 21.82 -16.42 1.99
C ALA A 247 22.33 -16.11 0.57
N LEU A 248 22.96 -14.96 0.36
CA LEU A 248 23.52 -14.57 -0.93
C LEU A 248 24.70 -15.48 -1.32
N THR A 249 25.54 -15.89 -0.37
CA THR A 249 26.63 -16.84 -0.63
C THR A 249 26.07 -18.19 -1.09
N LEU A 250 25.03 -18.70 -0.43
CA LEU A 250 24.37 -19.94 -0.83
C LEU A 250 23.72 -19.82 -2.22
N ALA A 251 23.15 -18.67 -2.56
CA ALA A 251 22.58 -18.40 -3.87
C ALA A 251 23.64 -18.40 -4.98
N VAL A 252 24.83 -17.82 -4.72
CA VAL A 252 25.98 -17.92 -5.64
C VAL A 252 26.39 -19.36 -5.85
N GLN A 253 26.55 -20.13 -4.76
CA GLN A 253 26.97 -21.52 -4.84
C GLN A 253 26.03 -22.35 -5.72
N ARG A 254 24.72 -22.22 -5.49
CA ARG A 254 23.69 -22.86 -6.32
C ARG A 254 23.80 -22.47 -7.78
N ARG A 255 23.99 -21.19 -8.07
CA ARG A 255 24.08 -20.69 -9.44
C ARG A 255 25.33 -21.22 -10.15
N VAL A 256 26.46 -21.27 -9.46
CA VAL A 256 27.70 -21.86 -9.99
C VAL A 256 27.53 -23.37 -10.24
N ASP A 257 26.89 -24.09 -9.33
CA ASP A 257 26.62 -25.52 -9.49
C ASP A 257 25.66 -25.79 -10.67
N GLU A 258 24.67 -24.93 -10.90
CA GLU A 258 23.82 -24.96 -12.09
C GLU A 258 24.62 -24.74 -13.38
N MET A 259 25.49 -23.72 -13.42
CA MET A 259 26.32 -23.43 -14.60
C MET A 259 27.24 -24.61 -14.94
N ARG A 260 27.91 -25.19 -13.93
CA ARG A 260 28.78 -26.36 -14.10
C ARG A 260 28.04 -27.60 -14.61
N ARG A 261 26.77 -27.77 -14.23
CA ARG A 261 25.94 -28.87 -14.73
C ARG A 261 25.55 -28.68 -16.18
N VAL A 262 25.32 -27.44 -16.61
CA VAL A 262 25.01 -27.10 -18.00
C VAL A 262 26.23 -27.29 -18.90
N ASP A 263 27.43 -26.96 -18.43
CA ASP A 263 28.68 -27.16 -19.20
C ASP A 263 29.08 -28.65 -19.37
N GLN A 264 28.44 -29.56 -18.64
CA GLN A 264 28.71 -31.01 -18.67
C GLN A 264 27.67 -31.81 -19.48
N GLY A 265 26.60 -31.17 -19.99
CA GLY A 265 25.55 -31.80 -20.79
C GLY A 265 25.64 -31.44 -22.25
#